data_AF-A0A077EGS7-F1
#
_entry.id   AF-A0A077EGS7-F1
#
_cell.length_a   1.000
_cell.length_b   1.000
_cell.length_c   1.000
_cell.angle_alpha   90.00
_cell.angle_beta   90.00
_cell.angle_gamma   90.00
#
_symmetry.space_group_name_H-M   'P 1'
#
loop_
_entity.id
_entity.type
_entity.pdbx_description
1 polymer ?
#
loop_
_entity_poly.entity_id
_entity_poly.type
_entity_poly.pdbx_seq_one_letter_code
_entity_poly.pdbx_strand_id
1 'polypeptide(L)'
;MWNPFRKKKKIKHNKYNFDFESFYKLFMYLQEENSYVETLVEGQHKVAEMIWYEIPNSYQDSETDLNVLKKNGFSNFYELLNKVHEKAEIGLINTEEWLKNDRQYNLMQFNFRTDPSEEERSYFKSALHKFYVLFVIVGDGEEINAYRIFYKRGMDYSIAGLLNSIDIVDLNNPDPEIEPAVAELEKVLSAMSQETGVEINKGITDKYPNARVSREITLQDFKDVLDLANYWEIEDLEEKAQYLYEQNYRDKNELIAELEEKNEDWEYYDDGYFPLRFEIIHEDNYWYSDWKFDPEDIEGIIGSFLDESWNFNYPEETYSHDLFPYIQKALAERDLELINMNTLGDSYGFFLVKKENVAPLLSLSAKMALGIEQLR
;
A
#
# COMPACT_ATOMS: atom_id res chain seq x y z
N MET A 1 15.81 57.43 -6.32
CA MET A 1 15.39 56.86 -5.02
C MET A 1 15.54 55.35 -5.09
N TRP A 2 16.53 54.82 -4.37
CA TRP A 2 16.83 53.40 -4.29
C TRP A 2 15.96 52.82 -3.16
N ASN A 3 15.10 51.84 -3.46
CA ASN A 3 14.22 51.22 -2.47
C ASN A 3 14.96 50.09 -1.75
N PRO A 4 15.32 50.21 -0.46
CA PRO A 4 16.12 49.22 0.26
C PRO A 4 15.31 47.99 0.72
N PHE A 5 14.00 47.92 0.41
CA PHE A 5 13.11 46.86 0.91
C PHE A 5 12.63 45.86 -0.15
N ARG A 6 13.25 45.81 -1.33
CA ARG A 6 13.13 44.61 -2.18
C ARG A 6 13.90 43.47 -1.49
N LYS A 7 13.25 42.79 -0.54
CA LYS A 7 13.65 41.44 -0.13
C LYS A 7 13.81 40.65 -1.42
N LYS A 8 15.05 40.30 -1.78
CA LYS A 8 15.31 39.30 -2.80
C LYS A 8 14.48 38.07 -2.39
N LYS A 9 13.45 37.72 -3.15
CA LYS A 9 12.79 36.41 -3.01
C LYS A 9 13.94 35.41 -3.06
N LYS A 10 14.22 34.72 -1.95
CA LYS A 10 15.13 33.57 -1.99
C LYS A 10 14.60 32.67 -3.09
N ILE A 11 15.44 32.34 -4.05
CA ILE A 11 15.13 31.29 -5.02
C ILE A 11 14.90 30.05 -4.16
N LYS A 12 13.63 29.66 -3.97
CA LYS A 12 13.31 28.37 -3.35
C LYS A 12 13.74 27.34 -4.40
N HIS A 13 14.77 26.58 -4.10
CA HIS A 13 15.07 25.38 -4.88
C HIS A 13 13.96 24.38 -4.59
N ASN A 14 13.39 23.79 -5.65
CA ASN A 14 12.42 22.71 -5.50
C ASN A 14 13.06 21.57 -4.72
N LYS A 15 12.29 20.97 -3.82
CA LYS A 15 12.73 19.84 -3.00
C LYS A 15 12.62 18.51 -3.74
N TYR A 16 11.63 18.41 -4.62
CA TYR A 16 11.37 17.25 -5.45
C TYR A 16 11.44 17.62 -6.95
N ASN A 17 11.42 16.59 -7.80
CA ASN A 17 11.63 16.74 -9.25
C ASN A 17 10.37 16.41 -10.08
N PHE A 18 9.18 16.67 -9.54
CA PHE A 18 7.93 16.45 -10.27
C PHE A 18 7.76 17.48 -11.39
N ASP A 19 7.38 17.00 -12.58
CA ASP A 19 7.06 17.85 -13.72
C ASP A 19 5.76 17.41 -14.40
N PHE A 20 5.21 18.32 -15.21
CA PHE A 20 3.98 18.08 -15.96
C PHE A 20 4.10 16.91 -16.94
N GLU A 21 5.21 16.87 -17.67
CA GLU A 21 5.45 15.89 -18.75
C GLU A 21 5.38 14.46 -18.24
N SER A 22 5.94 14.19 -17.06
CA SER A 22 5.96 12.87 -16.43
C SER A 22 4.54 12.37 -16.13
N PHE A 23 3.72 13.21 -15.48
CA PHE A 23 2.34 12.85 -15.19
C PHE A 23 1.51 12.74 -16.48
N TYR A 24 1.71 13.65 -17.43
CA TYR A 24 0.93 13.67 -18.66
C TYR A 24 1.20 12.42 -19.51
N LYS A 25 2.46 12.00 -19.66
CA LYS A 25 2.80 10.76 -20.39
C LYS A 25 2.20 9.51 -19.75
N LEU A 26 2.27 9.41 -18.42
CA LEU A 26 1.64 8.29 -17.70
C LEU A 26 0.13 8.30 -17.84
N PHE A 27 -0.49 9.48 -17.81
CA PHE A 27 -1.92 9.62 -18.06
C PHE A 27 -2.30 9.19 -19.48
N MET A 28 -1.55 9.60 -20.50
CA MET A 28 -1.77 9.15 -21.88
C MET A 28 -1.63 7.63 -22.00
N TYR A 29 -0.62 7.02 -21.37
CA TYR A 29 -0.50 5.57 -21.30
C TYR A 29 -1.75 4.90 -20.72
N LEU A 30 -2.33 5.47 -19.64
CA LEU A 30 -3.55 4.91 -19.06
C LEU A 30 -4.75 4.97 -20.02
N GLN A 31 -4.84 6.02 -20.82
CA GLN A 31 -5.95 6.19 -21.77
C GLN A 31 -5.80 5.32 -23.02
N GLU A 32 -4.56 5.12 -23.48
CA GLU A 32 -4.28 4.48 -24.77
C GLU A 32 -3.98 2.99 -24.64
N GLU A 33 -3.32 2.56 -23.56
CA GLU A 33 -2.79 1.21 -23.42
C GLU A 33 -3.49 0.42 -22.31
N ASN A 34 -3.55 0.95 -21.10
CA ASN A 34 -4.15 0.24 -19.97
C ASN A 34 -4.66 1.18 -18.88
N SER A 35 -5.97 1.21 -18.64
CA SER A 35 -6.63 2.09 -17.67
C SER A 35 -6.29 1.82 -16.21
N TYR A 36 -5.61 0.71 -15.91
CA TYR A 36 -5.22 0.32 -14.56
C TYR A 36 -3.84 -0.35 -14.54
N VAL A 37 -2.92 0.23 -13.77
CA VAL A 37 -1.58 -0.33 -13.56
C VAL A 37 -1.36 -0.55 -12.07
N GLU A 38 -0.84 -1.72 -11.73
CA GLU A 38 -0.41 -2.04 -10.37
C GLU A 38 1.04 -2.51 -10.36
N THR A 39 1.80 -2.13 -9.34
CA THR A 39 3.19 -2.53 -9.21
C THR A 39 3.61 -2.67 -7.74
N LEU A 40 4.61 -3.48 -7.48
CA LEU A 40 5.24 -3.57 -6.17
C LEU A 40 6.36 -2.53 -6.09
N VAL A 41 6.34 -1.74 -5.02
CA VAL A 41 7.31 -0.67 -4.79
C VAL A 41 8.25 -1.08 -3.67
N GLU A 42 9.56 -0.92 -3.88
CA GLU A 42 10.57 -1.27 -2.87
C GLU A 42 10.26 -0.57 -1.53
N GLY A 43 10.27 -1.34 -0.44
CA GLY A 43 9.96 -0.83 0.91
C GLY A 43 8.48 -0.60 1.19
N GLN A 44 7.58 -0.85 0.22
CA GLN A 44 6.13 -0.86 0.46
C GLN A 44 5.63 -2.31 0.57
N HIS A 45 4.73 -2.54 1.53
CA HIS A 45 4.22 -3.88 1.85
C HIS A 45 2.96 -4.27 1.06
N LYS A 46 2.46 -3.38 0.20
CA LYS A 46 1.30 -3.61 -0.67
C LYS A 46 1.55 -3.01 -2.05
N VAL A 47 0.76 -3.44 -3.03
CA VAL A 47 0.80 -2.87 -4.38
C VAL A 47 0.45 -1.37 -4.36
N ALA A 48 1.15 -0.61 -5.19
CA ALA A 48 0.76 0.72 -5.59
C ALA A 48 -0.06 0.63 -6.87
N GLU A 49 -1.06 1.50 -7.01
CA GLU A 49 -2.00 1.52 -8.11
C GLU A 49 -1.93 2.88 -8.82
N MET A 50 -2.05 2.87 -10.13
CA MET A 50 -2.21 4.04 -10.99
C MET A 50 -3.41 3.79 -11.89
N ILE A 51 -4.43 4.65 -11.79
CA ILE A 51 -5.78 4.38 -12.30
C ILE A 51 -6.29 5.57 -13.09
N TRP A 52 -6.91 5.30 -14.24
CA TRP A 52 -7.67 6.28 -15.00
C TRP A 52 -9.14 6.26 -14.59
N TYR A 53 -9.67 7.46 -14.31
CA TYR A 53 -11.05 7.68 -13.92
C TYR A 53 -11.72 8.69 -14.86
N GLU A 54 -13.00 8.46 -15.12
CA GLU A 54 -13.89 9.32 -15.89
C GLU A 54 -15.06 9.75 -15.01
N ILE A 55 -15.28 11.07 -14.88
CA ILE A 55 -16.50 11.61 -14.27
C ILE A 55 -17.48 11.94 -15.38
N PRO A 56 -18.72 11.39 -15.38
CA PRO A 56 -19.33 10.59 -14.31
C PRO A 56 -19.12 9.07 -14.41
N ASN A 57 -18.68 8.55 -15.56
CA ASN A 57 -18.81 7.14 -15.91
C ASN A 57 -18.25 6.15 -14.89
N SER A 58 -17.09 6.44 -14.31
CA SER A 58 -16.47 5.53 -13.34
C SER A 58 -17.22 5.46 -12.00
N TYR A 59 -18.21 6.32 -11.77
CA TYR A 59 -18.93 6.42 -10.49
C TYR A 59 -20.44 6.23 -10.63
N GLN A 60 -20.99 6.33 -11.84
CA GLN A 60 -22.44 6.40 -12.04
C GLN A 60 -23.20 5.12 -11.70
N ASP A 61 -22.54 3.97 -11.75
CA ASP A 61 -23.12 2.67 -11.43
C ASP A 61 -22.89 2.24 -9.96
N SER A 62 -22.13 3.03 -9.20
CA SER A 62 -21.82 2.77 -7.80
C SER A 62 -22.91 3.33 -6.87
N GLU A 63 -23.66 2.44 -6.21
CA GLU A 63 -24.68 2.84 -5.24
C GLU A 63 -24.07 3.69 -4.10
N THR A 64 -22.86 3.34 -3.67
CA THR A 64 -22.10 4.09 -2.66
C THR A 64 -21.85 5.53 -3.11
N ASP A 65 -21.39 5.73 -4.35
CA ASP A 65 -21.08 7.07 -4.87
C ASP A 65 -22.34 7.89 -5.14
N LEU A 66 -23.42 7.26 -5.62
CA LEU A 66 -24.72 7.89 -5.77
C LEU A 66 -25.29 8.35 -4.42
N ASN A 67 -25.08 7.57 -3.35
CA ASN A 67 -25.50 7.95 -2.00
C ASN A 67 -24.65 9.09 -1.44
N VAL A 68 -23.33 9.08 -1.67
CA VAL A 68 -22.44 10.19 -1.35
C VAL A 68 -22.88 11.47 -2.05
N LEU A 69 -23.17 11.40 -3.35
CA LEU A 69 -23.62 12.52 -4.16
C LEU A 69 -24.87 13.18 -3.55
N LYS A 70 -25.91 12.38 -3.27
CA LYS A 70 -27.16 12.84 -2.64
C LYS A 70 -26.94 13.42 -1.25
N LYS A 71 -26.12 12.76 -0.42
CA LYS A 71 -25.82 13.22 0.95
C LYS A 71 -25.12 14.57 0.98
N ASN A 72 -24.32 14.89 -0.03
CA ASN A 72 -23.67 16.17 -0.17
C ASN A 72 -24.52 17.24 -0.89
N GLY A 73 -25.77 16.91 -1.23
CA GLY A 73 -26.71 17.87 -1.82
C GLY A 73 -26.51 18.11 -3.31
N PHE A 74 -25.79 17.23 -4.02
CA PHE A 74 -25.60 17.32 -5.47
C PHE A 74 -26.65 16.51 -6.21
N SER A 75 -27.18 17.04 -7.31
CA SER A 75 -28.19 16.40 -8.14
C SER A 75 -27.59 15.49 -9.21
N ASN A 76 -26.34 15.73 -9.59
CA ASN A 76 -25.57 14.96 -10.58
C ASN A 76 -24.06 15.14 -10.34
N PHE A 77 -23.24 14.27 -10.90
CA PHE A 77 -21.78 14.30 -10.73
C PHE A 77 -21.10 15.54 -11.33
N TYR A 78 -21.73 16.24 -12.27
CA TYR A 78 -21.17 17.49 -12.83
C TYR A 78 -21.25 18.66 -11.84
N GLU A 79 -22.27 18.70 -10.97
CA GLU A 79 -22.33 19.66 -9.87
C GLU A 79 -21.20 19.40 -8.85
N LEU A 80 -20.94 18.12 -8.53
CA LEU A 80 -19.80 17.71 -7.72
C LEU A 80 -18.48 18.11 -8.39
N LEU A 81 -18.33 17.85 -9.70
CA LEU A 81 -17.15 18.22 -10.47
C LEU A 81 -16.92 19.74 -10.46
N ASN A 82 -17.97 20.55 -10.59
CA ASN A 82 -17.88 22.00 -10.45
C ASN A 82 -17.37 22.42 -9.06
N LYS A 83 -17.73 21.70 -8.00
CA LYS A 83 -17.20 21.96 -6.67
C LYS A 83 -15.71 21.63 -6.56
N VAL A 84 -15.27 20.56 -7.20
CA VAL A 84 -13.84 20.20 -7.31
C VAL A 84 -13.10 21.23 -8.15
N HIS A 85 -13.65 21.66 -9.29
CA HIS A 85 -13.08 22.69 -10.15
C HIS A 85 -12.91 24.01 -9.39
N GLU A 86 -13.89 24.43 -8.59
CA GLU A 86 -13.78 25.63 -7.76
C GLU A 86 -12.60 25.53 -6.79
N LYS A 87 -12.43 24.39 -6.11
CA LYS A 87 -11.26 24.15 -5.22
C LYS A 87 -9.94 24.10 -5.99
N ALA A 88 -9.97 23.60 -7.21
CA ALA A 88 -8.79 23.43 -8.06
C ALA A 88 -8.40 24.72 -8.82
N GLU A 89 -9.18 25.80 -8.69
CA GLU A 89 -9.07 27.01 -9.49
C GLU A 89 -9.18 26.73 -11.01
N ILE A 90 -10.06 25.79 -11.38
CA ILE A 90 -10.40 25.42 -12.75
C ILE A 90 -11.72 26.10 -13.14
N GLY A 91 -11.85 26.50 -14.40
CA GLY A 91 -13.12 27.02 -14.94
C GLY A 91 -14.28 26.04 -14.75
N LEU A 92 -15.44 26.58 -14.34
CA LEU A 92 -16.65 25.79 -14.16
C LEU A 92 -17.18 25.28 -15.51
N ILE A 93 -17.73 24.08 -15.49
CA ILE A 93 -18.42 23.49 -16.64
C ILE A 93 -19.89 23.92 -16.65
N ASN A 94 -20.45 24.03 -17.85
CA ASN A 94 -21.90 24.18 -18.01
C ASN A 94 -22.55 22.81 -17.82
N THR A 95 -23.08 22.56 -16.62
CA THR A 95 -23.71 21.28 -16.25
C THR A 95 -24.81 20.85 -17.21
N GLU A 96 -25.70 21.76 -17.64
CA GLU A 96 -26.79 21.42 -18.57
C GLU A 96 -26.26 21.00 -19.94
N GLU A 97 -25.25 21.70 -20.45
CA GLU A 97 -24.60 21.36 -21.72
C GLU A 97 -23.88 20.02 -21.64
N TRP A 98 -23.14 19.78 -20.56
CA TRP A 98 -22.39 18.54 -20.36
C TRP A 98 -23.31 17.33 -20.21
N LEU A 99 -24.39 17.46 -19.43
CA LEU A 99 -25.45 16.46 -19.33
C LEU A 99 -26.06 16.14 -20.70
N LYS A 100 -26.38 17.16 -21.50
CA LYS A 100 -27.02 16.97 -22.80
C LYS A 100 -26.11 16.27 -23.83
N ASN A 101 -24.81 16.54 -23.75
CA ASN A 101 -23.83 16.03 -24.72
C ASN A 101 -23.01 14.84 -24.18
N ASP A 102 -23.38 14.29 -23.02
CA ASP A 102 -22.71 13.17 -22.38
C ASP A 102 -21.18 13.36 -22.27
N ARG A 103 -20.77 14.58 -21.87
CA ARG A 103 -19.36 14.94 -21.77
C ARG A 103 -18.74 14.36 -20.51
N GLN A 104 -17.46 14.01 -20.59
CA GLN A 104 -16.73 13.41 -19.48
C GLN A 104 -15.52 14.25 -19.10
N TYR A 105 -15.11 14.15 -17.83
CA TYR A 105 -13.85 14.70 -17.35
C TYR A 105 -12.93 13.57 -16.90
N ASN A 106 -11.74 13.53 -17.49
CA ASN A 106 -10.73 12.52 -17.19
C ASN A 106 -9.82 12.99 -16.05
N LEU A 107 -9.50 12.09 -15.15
CA LEU A 107 -8.48 12.29 -14.12
C LEU A 107 -7.64 11.03 -13.93
N MET A 108 -6.47 11.21 -13.34
CA MET A 108 -5.61 10.11 -12.93
C MET A 108 -5.55 10.03 -11.41
N GLN A 109 -5.49 8.82 -10.87
CA GLN A 109 -5.38 8.59 -9.43
C GLN A 109 -4.20 7.66 -9.14
N PHE A 110 -3.40 8.01 -8.12
CA PHE A 110 -2.45 7.09 -7.50
C PHE A 110 -2.96 6.65 -6.14
N ASN A 111 -2.89 5.35 -5.86
CA ASN A 111 -3.11 4.79 -4.54
C ASN A 111 -1.88 4.03 -4.09
N PHE A 112 -1.45 4.23 -2.85
CA PHE A 112 -0.42 3.41 -2.24
C PHE A 112 -0.55 3.46 -0.72
N ARG A 113 0.14 2.54 -0.05
CA ARG A 113 0.05 2.40 1.41
C ARG A 113 1.42 2.53 2.05
N THR A 114 1.45 3.24 3.17
CA THR A 114 2.62 3.35 4.03
C THR A 114 2.28 2.86 5.43
N ASP A 115 3.28 2.89 6.30
CA ASP A 115 3.02 2.72 7.72
C ASP A 115 2.11 3.84 8.28
N PRO A 116 1.15 3.49 9.15
CA PRO A 116 0.40 4.44 9.95
C PRO A 116 1.33 5.23 10.88
N SER A 117 0.91 6.47 11.18
CA SER A 117 1.49 7.26 12.26
C SER A 117 1.28 6.58 13.62
N GLU A 118 2.01 6.99 14.65
CA GLU A 118 1.88 6.43 16.01
C GLU A 118 0.42 6.45 16.51
N GLU A 119 -0.32 7.53 16.25
CA GLU A 119 -1.73 7.66 16.63
C GLU A 119 -2.68 6.75 15.84
N GLU A 120 -2.34 6.42 14.59
CA GLU A 120 -3.18 5.58 13.71
C GLU A 120 -2.93 4.08 13.93
N ARG A 121 -1.80 3.69 14.51
CA ARG A 121 -1.38 2.29 14.67
C ARG A 121 -2.39 1.43 15.43
N SER A 122 -3.11 2.01 16.39
CA SER A 122 -4.15 1.30 17.17
C SER A 122 -5.39 0.93 16.35
N TYR A 123 -5.58 1.54 15.18
CA TYR A 123 -6.80 1.37 14.38
C TYR A 123 -6.54 0.79 12.99
N PHE A 124 -5.35 1.03 12.43
CA PHE A 124 -5.05 0.69 11.05
C PHE A 124 -3.72 -0.03 10.91
N LYS A 125 -3.72 -1.14 10.15
CA LYS A 125 -2.49 -1.86 9.76
C LYS A 125 -1.63 -1.08 8.75
N SER A 126 -2.24 -0.15 8.00
CA SER A 126 -1.57 0.68 6.97
C SER A 126 -2.33 1.99 6.74
N ALA A 127 -1.61 3.06 6.39
CA ALA A 127 -2.21 4.31 5.96
C ALA A 127 -2.34 4.32 4.43
N LEU A 128 -3.55 4.58 3.92
CA LEU A 128 -3.81 4.71 2.49
C LEU A 128 -3.63 6.17 2.05
N HIS A 129 -2.83 6.36 1.01
CA HIS A 129 -2.58 7.64 0.35
C HIS A 129 -3.22 7.64 -1.02
N LYS A 130 -3.93 8.73 -1.33
CA LYS A 130 -4.57 8.95 -2.63
C LYS A 130 -4.16 10.30 -3.19
N PHE A 131 -3.62 10.30 -4.40
CA PHE A 131 -3.32 11.52 -5.15
C PHE A 131 -4.20 11.56 -6.38
N TYR A 132 -5.03 12.59 -6.50
CA TYR A 132 -5.88 12.83 -7.66
C TYR A 132 -5.22 13.90 -8.52
N VAL A 133 -4.90 13.58 -9.77
CA VAL A 133 -4.25 14.46 -10.74
C VAL A 133 -5.28 14.89 -11.77
N LEU A 134 -5.58 16.19 -11.75
CA LEU A 134 -6.46 16.86 -12.70
C LEU A 134 -5.61 17.58 -13.73
N PHE A 135 -5.84 17.27 -15.01
CA PHE A 135 -5.16 17.90 -16.13
C PHE A 135 -5.94 19.13 -16.61
N VAL A 136 -5.23 20.25 -16.75
CA VAL A 136 -5.85 21.57 -16.90
C VAL A 136 -5.13 22.43 -17.93
N ILE A 137 -5.85 23.41 -18.45
CA ILE A 137 -5.32 24.48 -19.28
C ILE A 137 -5.17 25.72 -18.41
N VAL A 138 -3.98 26.30 -18.36
CA VAL A 138 -3.68 27.56 -17.66
C VAL A 138 -3.30 28.63 -18.67
N GLY A 139 -3.82 29.85 -18.46
CA GLY A 139 -3.59 31.00 -19.34
C GLY A 139 -4.38 30.90 -20.65
N ASP A 140 -3.85 31.52 -21.70
CA ASP A 140 -4.47 31.56 -23.04
C ASP A 140 -4.13 30.32 -23.89
N GLY A 141 -3.81 29.18 -23.26
CA GLY A 141 -3.51 27.94 -23.96
C GLY A 141 -4.75 27.32 -24.60
N GLU A 142 -4.56 26.55 -25.68
CA GLU A 142 -5.63 25.77 -26.34
C GLU A 142 -5.56 24.27 -25.98
N GLU A 143 -4.46 23.84 -25.34
CA GLU A 143 -4.18 22.45 -24.99
C GLU A 143 -3.82 22.32 -23.50
N ILE A 144 -3.97 21.10 -22.95
CA ILE A 144 -3.59 20.75 -21.59
C ILE A 144 -2.10 21.06 -21.38
N ASN A 145 -1.78 21.89 -20.39
CA ASN A 145 -0.42 22.38 -20.17
C ASN A 145 -0.01 22.44 -18.70
N ALA A 146 -0.88 22.00 -17.79
CA ALA A 146 -0.63 21.98 -16.36
C ALA A 146 -1.46 20.89 -15.68
N TYR A 147 -1.14 20.63 -14.41
CA TYR A 147 -1.96 19.79 -13.53
C TYR A 147 -2.34 20.53 -12.24
N ARG A 148 -3.34 19.99 -11.55
CA ARG A 148 -3.67 20.28 -10.15
C ARG A 148 -3.78 18.95 -9.43
N ILE A 149 -3.22 18.87 -8.23
CA ILE A 149 -3.17 17.63 -7.47
C ILE A 149 -3.85 17.81 -6.13
N PHE A 150 -4.82 16.94 -5.86
CA PHE A 150 -5.41 16.80 -4.54
C PHE A 150 -4.83 15.58 -3.84
N TYR A 151 -4.71 15.67 -2.52
CA TYR A 151 -4.23 14.57 -1.70
C TYR A 151 -5.23 14.23 -0.61
N LYS A 152 -5.45 12.93 -0.42
CA LYS A 152 -6.23 12.40 0.69
C LYS A 152 -5.49 11.26 1.37
N ARG A 153 -5.36 11.38 2.69
CA ARG A 153 -5.05 10.25 3.59
C ARG A 153 -6.35 9.64 4.10
N GLY A 154 -6.48 8.32 4.05
CA GLY A 154 -7.58 7.58 4.66
C GLY A 154 -8.23 6.53 3.76
N MET A 155 -9.15 5.75 4.35
CA MET A 155 -9.73 4.54 3.77
C MET A 155 -11.02 4.78 2.93
N ASP A 156 -11.37 6.03 2.64
CA ASP A 156 -12.59 6.35 1.88
C ASP A 156 -12.35 6.14 0.37
N TYR A 157 -12.94 5.09 -0.19
CA TYR A 157 -12.87 4.72 -1.61
C TYR A 157 -13.95 5.35 -2.48
N SER A 158 -14.89 6.09 -1.89
CA SER A 158 -15.91 6.78 -2.66
C SER A 158 -15.39 8.08 -3.26
N ILE A 159 -16.16 8.67 -4.17
CA ILE A 159 -15.95 10.01 -4.72
C ILE A 159 -15.94 11.10 -3.64
N ALA A 160 -16.44 10.82 -2.42
CA ALA A 160 -16.31 11.72 -1.29
C ALA A 160 -14.83 11.97 -0.94
N GLY A 161 -13.94 11.01 -1.22
CA GLY A 161 -12.50 11.16 -1.04
C GLY A 161 -11.93 12.36 -1.80
N LEU A 162 -12.39 12.59 -3.03
CA LEU A 162 -11.99 13.75 -3.85
C LEU A 162 -12.53 15.05 -3.25
N LEU A 163 -13.77 15.08 -2.77
CA LEU A 163 -14.36 16.26 -2.11
C LEU A 163 -13.71 16.59 -0.77
N ASN A 164 -13.38 15.56 0.01
CA ASN A 164 -12.82 15.63 1.37
C ASN A 164 -11.29 15.64 1.37
N SER A 165 -10.66 15.69 0.20
CA SER A 165 -9.22 15.86 0.04
C SER A 165 -8.77 17.24 0.56
N ILE A 166 -7.50 17.31 0.94
CA ILE A 166 -6.84 18.57 1.34
C ILE A 166 -6.83 19.50 0.13
N ASP A 167 -6.71 20.81 0.35
CA ASP A 167 -6.45 21.79 -0.71
C ASP A 167 -5.29 21.36 -1.63
N ILE A 168 -5.21 21.99 -2.81
CA ILE A 168 -4.21 21.66 -3.85
C ILE A 168 -2.79 21.56 -3.25
N VAL A 169 -2.11 20.46 -3.54
CA VAL A 169 -0.75 20.17 -3.04
C VAL A 169 0.31 20.66 -4.04
N ASP A 170 1.30 21.41 -3.54
CA ASP A 170 2.56 21.64 -4.26
C ASP A 170 3.51 20.47 -4.03
N LEU A 171 3.58 19.53 -4.98
CA LEU A 171 4.45 18.37 -4.87
C LEU A 171 5.95 18.72 -4.80
N ASN A 172 6.37 19.85 -5.35
CA ASN A 172 7.78 20.23 -5.38
C ASN A 172 8.21 20.97 -4.11
N ASN A 173 7.25 21.51 -3.35
CA ASN A 173 7.47 22.14 -2.05
C ASN A 173 6.30 21.84 -1.09
N PRO A 174 6.09 20.55 -0.73
CA PRO A 174 4.92 20.15 0.05
C PRO A 174 4.98 20.68 1.47
N ASP A 175 3.80 20.83 2.07
CA ASP A 175 3.71 21.13 3.51
C ASP A 175 4.28 19.96 4.33
N PRO A 176 4.86 20.22 5.51
CA PRO A 176 5.53 19.19 6.33
C PRO A 176 4.67 17.97 6.65
N GLU A 177 3.35 18.15 6.77
CA GLU A 177 2.39 17.08 7.07
C GLU A 177 2.24 16.09 5.90
N ILE A 178 2.36 16.57 4.67
CA ILE A 178 2.13 15.79 3.44
C ILE A 178 3.46 15.31 2.84
N GLU A 179 4.56 15.97 3.18
CA GLU A 179 5.90 15.68 2.67
C GLU A 179 6.30 14.19 2.69
N PRO A 180 6.04 13.40 3.75
CA PRO A 180 6.36 11.97 3.73
C PRO A 180 5.62 11.20 2.63
N ALA A 181 4.33 11.51 2.41
CA ALA A 181 3.55 10.88 1.34
C ALA A 181 4.03 11.31 -0.05
N VAL A 182 4.50 12.56 -0.20
CA VAL A 182 5.07 13.05 -1.47
C VAL A 182 6.41 12.40 -1.78
N ALA A 183 7.25 12.16 -0.77
CA ALA A 183 8.48 11.40 -0.95
C ALA A 183 8.21 9.97 -1.45
N GLU A 184 7.20 9.31 -0.89
CA GLU A 184 6.76 7.98 -1.35
C GLU A 184 6.16 8.03 -2.75
N LEU A 185 5.37 9.06 -3.09
CA LEU A 185 4.84 9.23 -4.45
C LEU A 185 5.96 9.35 -5.50
N GLU A 186 7.07 10.03 -5.20
CA GLU A 186 8.22 10.12 -6.12
C GLU A 186 8.79 8.74 -6.42
N LYS A 187 8.87 7.86 -5.41
CA LYS A 187 9.30 6.47 -5.57
C LYS A 187 8.29 5.64 -6.37
N VAL A 188 6.99 5.80 -6.09
CA VAL A 188 5.89 5.16 -6.83
C VAL A 188 5.93 5.54 -8.31
N LEU A 189 6.15 6.81 -8.65
CA LEU A 189 6.31 7.27 -10.04
C LEU A 189 7.47 6.57 -10.76
N SER A 190 8.61 6.42 -10.09
CA SER A 190 9.73 5.65 -10.65
C SER A 190 9.35 4.20 -10.91
N ALA A 191 8.67 3.53 -9.96
CA ALA A 191 8.22 2.15 -10.15
C ALA A 191 7.20 2.02 -11.29
N MET A 192 6.24 2.94 -11.41
CA MET A 192 5.24 2.96 -12.50
C MET A 192 5.90 3.19 -13.86
N SER A 193 6.91 4.05 -13.94
CA SER A 193 7.73 4.23 -15.15
C SER A 193 8.44 2.94 -15.55
N GLN A 194 8.99 2.20 -14.58
CA GLN A 194 9.65 0.91 -14.82
C GLN A 194 8.68 -0.21 -15.20
N GLU A 195 7.47 -0.21 -14.65
CA GLU A 195 6.40 -1.17 -14.99
C GLU A 195 5.87 -0.95 -16.41
N THR A 196 5.63 0.31 -16.77
CA THR A 196 4.98 0.69 -18.04
C THR A 196 5.97 0.92 -19.18
N GLY A 197 7.25 1.16 -18.89
CA GLY A 197 8.24 1.62 -19.85
C GLY A 197 8.11 3.10 -20.25
N VAL A 198 7.20 3.86 -19.63
CA VAL A 198 6.99 5.28 -19.92
C VAL A 198 8.16 6.11 -19.38
N GLU A 199 8.80 6.91 -20.24
CA GLU A 199 9.89 7.80 -19.85
C GLU A 199 9.40 9.04 -19.08
N ILE A 200 9.78 9.14 -17.80
CA ILE A 200 9.52 10.29 -16.92
C ILE A 200 10.80 11.09 -16.62
N ASN A 201 10.72 12.10 -15.73
CA ASN A 201 11.86 12.90 -15.29
C ASN A 201 13.02 12.03 -14.77
N LYS A 202 14.20 12.19 -15.39
CA LYS A 202 15.40 11.42 -15.01
C LYS A 202 15.84 11.65 -13.56
N GLY A 203 15.62 12.84 -13.01
CA GLY A 203 15.92 13.13 -11.60
C GLY A 203 15.10 12.29 -10.62
N ILE A 204 13.94 11.76 -11.04
CA ILE A 204 13.15 10.79 -10.28
C ILE A 204 13.71 9.38 -10.47
N THR A 205 13.91 8.94 -11.71
CA THR A 205 14.36 7.56 -12.01
C THR A 205 15.79 7.30 -11.56
N ASP A 206 16.69 8.28 -11.67
CA ASP A 206 18.08 8.18 -11.22
C ASP A 206 18.18 8.11 -9.70
N LYS A 207 17.22 8.73 -9.00
CA LYS A 207 17.12 8.68 -7.54
C LYS A 207 16.60 7.33 -7.05
N TYR A 208 15.72 6.69 -7.82
CA TYR A 208 15.13 5.39 -7.49
C TYR A 208 15.22 4.39 -8.66
N PRO A 209 16.43 3.93 -9.04
CA PRO A 209 16.63 3.11 -10.23
C PRO A 209 16.08 1.69 -10.11
N ASN A 210 15.82 1.21 -8.89
CA ASN A 210 15.26 -0.11 -8.60
C ASN A 210 13.93 0.00 -7.82
N ALA A 211 13.13 1.04 -8.10
CA ALA A 211 11.89 1.29 -7.37
C ALA A 211 10.87 0.16 -7.53
N ARG A 212 10.79 -0.45 -8.71
CA ARG A 212 9.92 -1.59 -9.02
C ARG A 212 10.54 -2.87 -8.49
N VAL A 213 9.76 -3.60 -7.69
CA VAL A 213 10.08 -4.97 -7.28
C VAL A 213 9.50 -5.94 -8.31
N SER A 214 10.33 -6.86 -8.79
CA SER A 214 9.87 -7.90 -9.72
C SER A 214 8.84 -8.81 -9.05
N ARG A 215 7.77 -9.16 -9.79
CA ARG A 215 6.80 -10.19 -9.38
C ARG A 215 7.28 -11.61 -9.67
N GLU A 216 8.38 -11.77 -10.41
CA GLU A 216 8.95 -13.09 -10.66
C GLU A 216 9.50 -13.66 -9.36
N ILE A 217 8.87 -14.75 -8.90
CA ILE A 217 9.32 -15.53 -7.76
C ILE A 217 10.46 -16.44 -8.24
N THR A 218 11.50 -16.57 -7.44
CA THR A 218 12.69 -17.36 -7.76
C THR A 218 12.93 -18.36 -6.65
N LEU A 219 13.73 -19.40 -6.93
CA LEU A 219 14.20 -20.32 -5.90
C LEU A 219 14.93 -19.58 -4.76
N GLN A 220 15.66 -18.51 -5.07
CA GLN A 220 16.36 -17.72 -4.06
C GLN A 220 15.37 -17.02 -3.11
N ASP A 221 14.22 -16.56 -3.59
CA ASP A 221 13.21 -15.97 -2.71
C ASP A 221 12.69 -16.97 -1.67
N PHE A 222 12.54 -18.25 -2.05
CA PHE A 222 12.17 -19.31 -1.11
C PHE A 222 13.28 -19.61 -0.09
N LYS A 223 14.55 -19.57 -0.50
CA LYS A 223 15.67 -19.70 0.45
C LYS A 223 15.70 -18.55 1.43
N ASP A 224 15.57 -17.33 0.91
CA ASP A 224 15.61 -16.12 1.71
C ASP A 224 14.44 -16.07 2.70
N VAL A 225 13.22 -16.42 2.28
CA VAL A 225 12.08 -16.41 3.21
C VAL A 225 12.21 -17.49 4.29
N LEU A 226 12.69 -18.70 3.95
CA LEU A 226 12.92 -19.76 4.92
C LEU A 226 13.98 -19.34 5.96
N ASP A 227 15.07 -18.71 5.54
CA ASP A 227 16.11 -18.20 6.44
C ASP A 227 15.60 -17.03 7.31
N LEU A 228 14.86 -16.09 6.71
CA LEU A 228 14.41 -14.87 7.40
C LEU A 228 13.26 -15.12 8.39
N ALA A 229 12.34 -16.02 8.06
CA ALA A 229 11.13 -16.27 8.83
C ALA A 229 11.31 -17.20 10.02
N ASN A 230 12.48 -17.86 10.14
CA ASN A 230 12.71 -18.87 11.15
C ASN A 230 13.79 -18.44 12.15
N TYR A 231 13.45 -18.53 13.44
CA TYR A 231 14.40 -18.28 14.52
C TYR A 231 15.47 -19.38 14.60
N TRP A 232 15.06 -20.63 14.38
CA TRP A 232 15.91 -21.82 14.32
C TRP A 232 16.38 -22.11 12.89
N GLU A 233 17.56 -22.71 12.77
CA GLU A 233 18.11 -23.13 11.48
C GLU A 233 17.28 -24.29 10.90
N ILE A 234 17.00 -24.25 9.60
CA ILE A 234 16.32 -25.34 8.89
C ILE A 234 17.38 -26.28 8.31
N GLU A 235 17.44 -27.52 8.80
CA GLU A 235 18.45 -28.51 8.40
C GLU A 235 18.45 -28.77 6.87
N ASP A 236 17.27 -28.93 6.27
CA ASP A 236 17.09 -29.26 4.83
C ASP A 236 16.61 -28.04 4.00
N LEU A 237 17.15 -26.86 4.28
CA LEU A 237 16.72 -25.59 3.66
C LEU A 237 16.68 -25.66 2.13
N GLU A 238 17.68 -26.25 1.50
CA GLU A 238 17.79 -26.38 0.04
C GLU A 238 16.68 -27.23 -0.57
N GLU A 239 16.41 -28.40 0.02
CA GLU A 239 15.36 -29.31 -0.44
C GLU A 239 13.97 -28.70 -0.22
N LYS A 240 13.75 -28.10 0.95
CA LYS A 240 12.50 -27.41 1.28
C LYS A 240 12.24 -26.22 0.37
N ALA A 241 13.25 -25.39 0.08
CA ALA A 241 13.14 -24.27 -0.84
C ALA A 241 12.79 -24.75 -2.26
N GLN A 242 13.45 -25.82 -2.72
CA GLN A 242 13.18 -26.40 -4.04
C GLN A 242 11.75 -26.93 -4.14
N TYR A 243 11.29 -27.66 -3.13
CA TYR A 243 9.92 -28.17 -3.07
C TYR A 243 8.89 -27.03 -3.13
N LEU A 244 9.01 -26.02 -2.26
CA LEU A 244 8.07 -24.89 -2.22
C LEU A 244 8.08 -24.09 -3.53
N TYR A 245 9.26 -23.90 -4.12
CA TYR A 245 9.40 -23.27 -5.44
C TYR A 245 8.65 -24.04 -6.53
N GLU A 246 8.79 -25.37 -6.59
CA GLU A 246 8.06 -26.18 -7.55
C GLU A 246 6.54 -26.12 -7.34
N GLN A 247 6.08 -26.12 -6.08
CA GLN A 247 4.65 -26.02 -5.76
C GLN A 247 4.07 -24.65 -6.12
N ASN A 248 4.85 -23.57 -6.06
CA ASN A 248 4.40 -22.22 -6.43
C ASN A 248 3.96 -22.08 -7.89
N TYR A 249 4.51 -22.92 -8.79
CA TYR A 249 4.16 -22.92 -10.22
C TYR A 249 3.20 -24.02 -10.63
N ARG A 250 2.77 -24.84 -9.67
CA ARG A 250 1.83 -25.92 -9.93
C ARG A 250 0.44 -25.35 -10.19
N ASP A 251 -0.34 -26.02 -11.04
CA ASP A 251 -1.74 -25.63 -11.23
C ASP A 251 -2.50 -25.74 -9.91
N LYS A 252 -3.16 -24.64 -9.54
CA LYS A 252 -3.85 -24.52 -8.26
C LYS A 252 -4.97 -25.56 -8.10
N ASN A 253 -5.68 -25.90 -9.18
CA ASN A 253 -6.76 -26.89 -9.13
C ASN A 253 -6.20 -28.30 -8.93
N GLU A 254 -5.03 -28.59 -9.50
CA GLU A 254 -4.34 -29.87 -9.26
C GLU A 254 -3.90 -30.01 -7.81
N LEU A 255 -3.38 -28.93 -7.21
CA LEU A 255 -3.00 -28.93 -5.79
C LEU A 255 -4.22 -29.10 -4.88
N ILE A 256 -5.30 -28.35 -5.12
CA ILE A 256 -6.55 -28.47 -4.35
C ILE A 256 -7.12 -29.90 -4.45
N ALA A 257 -7.17 -30.48 -5.65
CA ALA A 257 -7.67 -31.85 -5.83
C ALA A 257 -6.84 -32.88 -5.05
N GLU A 258 -5.51 -32.72 -4.99
CA GLU A 258 -4.66 -33.61 -4.20
C GLU A 258 -4.91 -33.46 -2.69
N LEU A 259 -5.08 -32.23 -2.21
CA LEU A 259 -5.38 -31.96 -0.79
C LEU A 259 -6.76 -32.49 -0.39
N GLU A 260 -7.76 -32.35 -1.27
CA GLU A 260 -9.08 -32.97 -1.13
C GLU A 260 -8.97 -34.49 -1.02
N GLU A 261 -8.17 -35.14 -1.88
CA GLU A 261 -7.93 -36.59 -1.82
C GLU A 261 -7.24 -37.02 -0.52
N LYS A 262 -6.37 -36.17 0.04
CA LYS A 262 -5.70 -36.39 1.33
C LYS A 262 -6.56 -36.01 2.54
N ASN A 263 -7.75 -35.44 2.31
CA ASN A 263 -8.65 -34.95 3.36
C ASN A 263 -7.97 -33.88 4.25
N GLU A 264 -7.16 -33.02 3.62
CA GLU A 264 -6.51 -31.86 4.21
C GLU A 264 -7.35 -30.59 3.96
N ASP A 265 -7.23 -29.60 4.86
CA ASP A 265 -8.02 -28.37 4.82
C ASP A 265 -7.58 -27.47 3.65
N TRP A 266 -8.25 -27.62 2.50
CA TRP A 266 -7.96 -26.88 1.27
C TRP A 266 -8.68 -25.51 1.20
N GLU A 267 -9.65 -25.22 2.07
CA GLU A 267 -10.43 -23.98 2.05
C GLU A 267 -9.56 -22.71 2.23
N TYR A 268 -8.39 -22.86 2.84
CA TYR A 268 -7.38 -21.81 3.01
C TYR A 268 -6.55 -21.52 1.74
N TYR A 269 -6.79 -22.24 0.65
CA TYR A 269 -6.00 -22.14 -0.58
C TYR A 269 -6.65 -21.19 -1.61
N ASP A 270 -7.89 -20.72 -1.40
CA ASP A 270 -8.59 -19.79 -2.31
C ASP A 270 -8.60 -18.32 -1.86
N ASP A 271 -7.56 -17.90 -1.16
CA ASP A 271 -7.48 -16.59 -0.51
C ASP A 271 -6.56 -15.57 -1.18
N GLY A 272 -5.94 -15.95 -2.30
CA GLY A 272 -4.99 -15.11 -3.03
C GLY A 272 -3.57 -15.10 -2.45
N TYR A 273 -3.31 -15.91 -1.41
CA TYR A 273 -1.96 -16.16 -0.92
C TYR A 273 -1.35 -17.43 -1.51
N PHE A 274 -0.04 -17.58 -1.32
CA PHE A 274 0.66 -18.82 -1.63
C PHE A 274 0.06 -19.98 -0.79
N PRO A 275 -0.43 -21.05 -1.46
CA PRO A 275 -0.95 -22.27 -0.85
C PRO A 275 -0.21 -22.78 0.40
N LEU A 276 1.10 -22.96 0.30
CA LEU A 276 1.91 -23.61 1.33
C LEU A 276 2.61 -22.60 2.25
N ARG A 277 2.05 -21.39 2.40
CA ARG A 277 2.67 -20.31 3.19
C ARG A 277 2.97 -20.70 4.64
N PHE A 278 2.15 -21.56 5.25
CA PHE A 278 2.37 -22.02 6.62
C PHE A 278 3.55 -22.97 6.74
N GLU A 279 3.87 -23.73 5.68
CA GLU A 279 5.01 -24.63 5.64
C GLU A 279 6.35 -23.88 5.63
N ILE A 280 6.36 -22.57 5.36
CA ILE A 280 7.57 -21.74 5.42
C ILE A 280 8.10 -21.64 6.85
N ILE A 281 7.22 -21.71 7.85
CA ILE A 281 7.62 -21.61 9.26
C ILE A 281 7.92 -23.00 9.80
N HIS A 282 9.00 -23.13 10.56
CA HIS A 282 9.38 -24.31 11.29
C HIS A 282 8.34 -24.60 12.38
N GLU A 283 8.02 -25.87 12.62
CA GLU A 283 6.98 -26.27 13.58
C GLU A 283 7.28 -25.77 15.00
N ASP A 284 8.54 -25.85 15.44
CA ASP A 284 8.99 -25.33 16.74
C ASP A 284 9.03 -23.79 16.84
N ASN A 285 8.79 -23.07 15.74
CA ASN A 285 8.73 -21.61 15.70
C ASN A 285 7.34 -21.10 15.32
N TYR A 286 6.32 -21.95 15.29
CA TYR A 286 4.97 -21.58 14.89
C TYR A 286 3.92 -21.97 15.93
N TRP A 287 2.95 -21.10 16.17
CA TRP A 287 1.81 -21.41 17.01
C TRP A 287 0.52 -20.79 16.49
N TYR A 288 -0.54 -21.58 16.42
CA TYR A 288 -1.89 -21.10 16.13
C TYR A 288 -2.62 -20.71 17.41
N SER A 289 -3.03 -19.45 17.53
CA SER A 289 -3.73 -18.90 18.69
C SER A 289 -5.12 -18.39 18.33
N ASP A 290 -6.10 -18.57 19.22
CA ASP A 290 -7.38 -17.86 19.16
C ASP A 290 -7.13 -16.34 19.30
N TRP A 291 -8.00 -15.50 18.76
CA TRP A 291 -7.88 -14.05 18.96
C TRP A 291 -8.00 -13.63 20.42
N LYS A 292 -8.64 -14.47 21.25
CA LYS A 292 -8.71 -14.29 22.71
C LYS A 292 -7.65 -15.15 23.40
N PHE A 293 -6.61 -14.49 23.88
CA PHE A 293 -5.59 -15.09 24.72
C PHE A 293 -5.26 -14.19 25.90
N ASP A 294 -4.80 -14.80 26.99
CA ASP A 294 -4.31 -14.12 28.17
C ASP A 294 -2.76 -14.04 28.17
N PRO A 295 -2.15 -13.30 29.13
CA PRO A 295 -0.71 -13.21 29.22
C PRO A 295 -0.03 -14.57 29.46
N GLU A 296 -0.63 -15.46 30.26
CA GLU A 296 -0.07 -16.77 30.56
C GLU A 296 0.02 -17.65 29.29
N ASP A 297 -0.98 -17.57 28.41
CA ASP A 297 -0.97 -18.23 27.11
C ASP A 297 0.24 -17.79 26.27
N ILE A 298 0.44 -16.47 26.10
CA ILE A 298 1.51 -15.95 25.24
C ILE A 298 2.90 -16.13 25.85
N GLU A 299 3.02 -16.08 27.18
CA GLU A 299 4.26 -16.42 27.89
C GLU A 299 4.67 -17.87 27.66
N GLY A 300 3.70 -18.80 27.71
CA GLY A 300 3.92 -20.19 27.39
C GLY A 300 4.36 -20.41 25.94
N ILE A 301 3.70 -19.73 24.98
CA ILE A 301 4.02 -19.81 23.55
C ILE A 301 5.44 -19.29 23.28
N ILE A 302 5.76 -18.08 23.73
CA ILE A 302 7.08 -17.48 23.50
C ILE A 302 8.17 -18.26 24.24
N GLY A 303 7.89 -18.73 25.45
CA GLY A 303 8.80 -19.58 26.20
C GLY A 303 9.10 -20.89 25.46
N SER A 304 8.10 -21.49 24.81
CA SER A 304 8.27 -22.68 23.96
C SER A 304 9.18 -22.39 22.77
N PHE A 305 8.98 -21.26 22.08
CA PHE A 305 9.83 -20.90 20.94
C PHE A 305 11.30 -20.67 21.33
N LEU A 306 11.54 -20.17 22.54
CA LEU A 306 12.87 -19.85 23.05
C LEU A 306 13.54 -21.01 23.80
N ASP A 307 12.82 -22.12 24.04
CA ASP A 307 13.22 -23.22 24.93
C ASP A 307 13.61 -22.75 26.36
N GLU A 308 12.87 -21.78 26.90
CA GLU A 308 13.09 -21.29 28.26
C GLU A 308 11.83 -20.67 28.88
N SER A 309 11.85 -20.44 30.20
CA SER A 309 10.81 -19.65 30.84
C SER A 309 10.95 -18.18 30.43
N TRP A 310 9.89 -17.62 29.85
CA TRP A 310 9.84 -16.22 29.43
C TRP A 310 8.64 -15.52 30.07
N ASN A 311 8.83 -14.26 30.47
CA ASN A 311 7.78 -13.40 31.01
C ASN A 311 8.05 -11.95 30.63
N PHE A 312 7.03 -11.11 30.75
CA PHE A 312 7.13 -9.68 30.44
C PHE A 312 6.28 -8.85 31.38
N ASN A 313 6.55 -7.54 31.43
CA ASN A 313 5.79 -6.63 32.28
C ASN A 313 4.62 -6.01 31.49
N TYR A 314 3.41 -6.16 32.01
CA TYR A 314 2.18 -5.61 31.46
C TYR A 314 1.25 -5.11 32.59
N PRO A 315 0.33 -4.16 32.32
CA PRO A 315 -0.68 -3.74 33.29
C PRO A 315 -1.66 -4.88 33.61
N GLU A 316 -2.19 -4.90 34.84
CA GLU A 316 -3.31 -5.80 35.18
C GLU A 316 -4.49 -5.59 34.22
N GLU A 317 -5.24 -6.66 33.96
CA GLU A 317 -6.40 -6.67 33.05
C GLU A 317 -6.07 -6.35 31.58
N THR A 318 -4.83 -6.58 31.13
CA THR A 318 -4.45 -6.50 29.70
C THR A 318 -4.57 -7.89 29.05
N TYR A 319 -5.21 -7.97 27.88
CA TYR A 319 -5.47 -9.24 27.19
C TYR A 319 -5.30 -9.11 25.67
N SER A 320 -5.05 -10.24 25.00
CA SER A 320 -5.12 -10.35 23.55
C SER A 320 -4.27 -9.29 22.83
N HIS A 321 -4.79 -8.60 21.81
CA HIS A 321 -4.02 -7.61 21.03
C HIS A 321 -3.46 -6.45 21.85
N ASP A 322 -4.05 -6.10 23.00
CA ASP A 322 -3.52 -5.05 23.89
C ASP A 322 -2.16 -5.45 24.51
N LEU A 323 -1.78 -6.73 24.45
CA LEU A 323 -0.49 -7.23 24.92
C LEU A 323 0.66 -6.96 23.94
N PHE A 324 0.39 -6.77 22.65
CA PHE A 324 1.44 -6.67 21.61
C PHE A 324 2.50 -5.60 21.91
N PRO A 325 2.17 -4.36 22.32
CA PRO A 325 3.19 -3.36 22.61
C PRO A 325 4.16 -3.79 23.72
N TYR A 326 3.68 -4.55 24.71
CA TYR A 326 4.48 -5.02 25.84
C TYR A 326 5.34 -6.23 25.46
N ILE A 327 4.77 -7.15 24.67
CA ILE A 327 5.48 -8.30 24.11
C ILE A 327 6.62 -7.81 23.22
N GLN A 328 6.34 -6.92 22.26
CA GLN A 328 7.35 -6.41 21.34
C GLN A 328 8.46 -5.65 22.06
N LYS A 329 8.12 -4.91 23.12
CA LYS A 329 9.12 -4.23 23.95
C LYS A 329 10.07 -5.22 24.64
N ALA A 330 9.54 -6.31 25.20
CA ALA A 330 10.34 -7.31 25.88
C ALA A 330 11.21 -8.13 24.91
N LEU A 331 10.65 -8.52 23.75
CA LEU A 331 11.39 -9.24 22.70
C LEU A 331 12.49 -8.38 22.06
N ALA A 332 12.27 -7.07 21.93
CA ALA A 332 13.26 -6.15 21.39
C ALA A 332 14.56 -6.08 22.23
N GLU A 333 14.53 -6.43 23.52
CA GLU A 333 15.74 -6.54 24.36
C GLU A 333 16.64 -7.72 23.95
N ARG A 334 16.11 -8.63 23.13
CA ARG A 334 16.80 -9.81 22.59
C ARG A 334 16.98 -9.75 21.08
N ASP A 335 16.74 -8.59 20.47
CA ASP A 335 16.73 -8.41 19.02
C ASP A 335 15.74 -9.35 18.30
N LEU A 336 14.61 -9.66 18.95
CA LEU A 336 13.52 -10.47 18.42
C LEU A 336 12.25 -9.66 18.23
N GLU A 337 11.37 -10.17 17.37
CA GLU A 337 10.03 -9.64 17.16
C GLU A 337 9.02 -10.76 16.99
N LEU A 338 7.84 -10.62 17.58
CA LEU A 338 6.70 -11.51 17.34
C LEU A 338 5.98 -11.08 16.07
N ILE A 339 5.77 -12.01 15.15
CA ILE A 339 5.14 -11.76 13.84
C ILE A 339 3.89 -12.63 13.72
N ASN A 340 2.98 -12.21 12.87
CA ASN A 340 1.75 -12.92 12.57
C ASN A 340 1.69 -13.38 11.11
N MET A 341 1.29 -14.63 10.91
CA MET A 341 0.81 -15.15 9.64
C MET A 341 -0.70 -14.93 9.56
N ASN A 342 -1.18 -14.29 8.49
CA ASN A 342 -2.61 -14.03 8.29
C ASN A 342 -3.36 -15.35 8.04
N THR A 343 -4.23 -15.70 8.98
CA THR A 343 -5.07 -16.90 8.97
C THR A 343 -6.43 -16.69 8.30
N LEU A 344 -6.76 -15.43 7.94
CA LEU A 344 -8.07 -14.96 7.48
C LEU A 344 -9.24 -15.10 8.47
N GLY A 345 -8.97 -15.66 9.64
CA GLY A 345 -9.95 -15.82 10.71
C GLY A 345 -9.74 -14.80 11.83
N ASP A 346 -10.59 -14.92 12.85
CA ASP A 346 -10.35 -14.29 14.15
C ASP A 346 -9.33 -15.14 14.93
N SER A 347 -8.10 -15.21 14.42
CA SER A 347 -7.00 -15.99 14.99
C SER A 347 -5.64 -15.45 14.55
N TYR A 348 -4.59 -15.94 15.18
CA TYR A 348 -3.20 -15.56 14.90
C TYR A 348 -2.34 -16.78 14.62
N GLY A 349 -1.44 -16.66 13.63
CA GLY A 349 -0.36 -17.63 13.40
C GLY A 349 0.96 -17.01 13.87
N PHE A 350 1.27 -17.13 15.15
CA PHE A 350 2.42 -16.48 15.77
C PHE A 350 3.73 -17.21 15.44
N PHE A 351 4.78 -16.43 15.18
CA PHE A 351 6.16 -16.93 15.08
C PHE A 351 7.17 -15.84 15.45
N LEU A 352 8.38 -16.25 15.85
CA LEU A 352 9.47 -15.31 16.16
C LEU A 352 10.40 -15.12 14.97
N VAL A 353 10.87 -13.89 14.81
CA VAL A 353 11.94 -13.55 13.86
C VAL A 353 12.98 -12.67 14.52
N LYS A 354 14.19 -12.65 13.98
CA LYS A 354 15.18 -11.63 14.31
C LYS A 354 14.69 -10.27 13.83
N LYS A 355 14.86 -9.24 14.65
CA LYS A 355 14.40 -7.88 14.35
C LYS A 355 14.96 -7.32 13.05
N GLU A 356 16.21 -7.64 12.72
CA GLU A 356 16.83 -7.25 11.45
C GLU A 356 16.21 -7.92 10.22
N ASN A 357 15.54 -9.07 10.40
CA ASN A 357 14.90 -9.84 9.34
C ASN A 357 13.50 -9.33 8.99
N VAL A 358 12.87 -8.51 9.84
CA VAL A 358 11.45 -8.11 9.68
C VAL A 358 11.20 -7.37 8.37
N ALA A 359 11.96 -6.31 8.08
CA ALA A 359 11.77 -5.52 6.87
C ALA A 359 11.98 -6.31 5.57
N PRO A 360 13.08 -7.08 5.39
CA PRO A 360 13.24 -7.92 4.20
C PRO A 360 12.18 -9.03 4.12
N LEU A 361 11.79 -9.64 5.24
CA LEU A 361 10.73 -10.67 5.28
C LEU A 361 9.39 -10.13 4.80
N LEU A 362 8.96 -8.95 5.28
CA LEU A 362 7.72 -8.32 4.84
C LEU A 362 7.76 -7.94 3.34
N SER A 363 8.95 -7.61 2.82
CA SER A 363 9.13 -7.34 1.38
C SER A 363 8.96 -8.61 0.54
N LEU A 364 9.55 -9.72 0.97
CA LEU A 364 9.34 -11.03 0.33
C LEU A 364 7.89 -11.51 0.47
N SER A 365 7.28 -11.29 1.62
CA SER A 365 5.87 -11.63 1.84
C SER A 365 4.94 -10.90 0.87
N ALA A 366 5.19 -9.61 0.62
CA ALA A 366 4.42 -8.85 -0.36
C ALA A 366 4.65 -9.36 -1.80
N LYS A 367 5.90 -9.71 -2.14
CA LYS A 367 6.26 -10.28 -3.46
C LYS A 367 5.63 -11.64 -3.71
N MET A 368 5.68 -12.51 -2.71
CA MET A 368 5.28 -13.92 -2.81
C MET A 368 3.84 -14.16 -2.32
N ALA A 369 3.12 -13.10 -1.94
CA ALA A 369 1.80 -13.17 -1.33
C ALA A 369 1.73 -14.18 -0.17
N LEU A 370 2.54 -13.98 0.87
CA LEU A 370 2.58 -14.90 2.02
C LEU A 370 1.68 -14.49 3.18
N GLY A 371 1.13 -13.27 3.17
CA GLY A 371 0.26 -12.82 4.27
C GLY A 371 0.96 -12.67 5.61
N ILE A 372 2.27 -12.41 5.63
CA ILE A 372 3.03 -12.14 6.85
C ILE A 372 2.83 -10.68 7.24
N GLU A 373 2.47 -10.46 8.50
CA GLU A 373 2.11 -9.16 9.03
C GLU A 373 2.85 -8.89 10.35
N GLN A 374 3.41 -7.69 10.46
CA GLN A 374 4.00 -7.21 11.69
C GLN A 374 2.91 -6.93 12.73
N LEU A 375 3.08 -7.46 13.94
CA LEU A 375 2.24 -7.12 15.10
C LEU A 375 2.73 -5.81 15.72
N ARG A 376 1.82 -4.90 16.04
CA ARG A 376 2.15 -3.54 16.47
C ARG A 376 1.46 -3.16 17.76
#